data_AF-A0A963LTU7-F1
#
_entry.id   AF-A0A963LTU7-F1
#
_cell.length_a   1.000
_cell.length_b   1.000
_cell.length_c   1.000
_cell.angle_alpha   90.00
_cell.angle_beta   90.00
_cell.angle_gamma   90.00
#
_symmetry.space_group_name_H-M   'P 1'
#
loop_
_entity.id
_entity.type
_entity.pdbx_description
1 polymer ?
#
loop_
_entity_poly.entity_id
_entity_poly.type
_entity_poly.pdbx_seq_one_letter_code
_entity_poly.pdbx_strand_id
1 'polypeptide(L)'
;MREPAVWVTVASTQGSVPRDAGTWMAVFGADCVGTIGGGHVEFQAIAHARACLAGTPVDLQRRFALGPSLGQCCGGVMHLRFERVDAASVA
;
A
#
# COMPACT_ATOMS: atom_id res chain seq x y z
N MET A 1 -18.24 12.46 7.82
CA MET A 1 -17.26 11.73 8.64
C MET A 1 -15.90 11.90 7.97
N ARG A 2 -14.92 12.52 8.63
CA ARG A 2 -13.57 12.69 8.07
C ARG A 2 -12.64 11.74 8.83
N GLU A 3 -12.66 10.47 8.46
CA GLU A 3 -11.82 9.45 9.12
C GLU A 3 -10.40 9.54 8.56
N PRO A 4 -9.35 9.45 9.41
CA PRO A 4 -7.98 9.36 8.93
C PRO A 4 -7.78 8.09 8.10
N ALA A 5 -7.01 8.22 7.03
CA ALA A 5 -6.65 7.13 6.14
C ALA A 5 -5.14 7.11 5.92
N VAL A 6 -4.65 6.01 5.39
CA VAL A 6 -3.32 5.94 4.79
C VAL A 6 -3.49 5.62 3.32
N TRP A 7 -3.00 6.53 2.48
CA TRP A 7 -2.91 6.37 1.05
C TRP A 7 -1.70 5.51 0.72
N VAL A 8 -1.97 4.37 0.11
CA VAL A 8 -0.96 3.43 -0.37
C VAL A 8 -0.87 3.58 -1.87
N THR A 9 0.27 4.03 -2.38
CA THR A 9 0.49 4.22 -3.83
C THR A 9 1.62 3.34 -4.30
N VAL A 10 1.44 2.70 -5.45
CA VAL A 10 2.53 2.08 -6.21
C VAL A 10 3.40 3.20 -6.79
N ALA A 11 4.51 3.50 -6.14
CA ALA A 11 5.43 4.56 -6.53
C ALA A 11 6.22 4.19 -7.79
N SER A 12 6.68 2.94 -7.87
CA SER A 12 7.37 2.42 -9.04
C SER A 12 7.30 0.90 -9.08
N THR A 13 7.51 0.35 -10.27
CA THR A 13 7.49 -1.08 -10.53
C THR A 13 8.67 -1.48 -11.38
N GLN A 14 9.11 -2.73 -11.27
CA GLN A 14 10.15 -3.32 -12.11
C GLN A 14 9.74 -4.74 -12.50
N GLY A 15 9.93 -5.12 -13.76
CA GLY A 15 9.52 -6.45 -14.23
C GLY A 15 8.01 -6.64 -14.30
N SER A 16 7.56 -7.90 -14.25
CA SER A 16 6.13 -8.24 -14.31
C SER A 16 5.48 -8.06 -12.95
N VAL A 17 4.51 -7.17 -12.86
CA VAL A 17 3.76 -6.83 -11.65
C VAL A 17 2.25 -6.82 -11.95
N PRO A 18 1.36 -7.05 -10.97
CA PRO A 18 -0.08 -7.09 -11.20
C PRO A 18 -0.69 -5.69 -11.45
N ARG A 19 -0.01 -4.61 -11.02
CA ARG A 19 -0.47 -3.23 -11.15
C ARG A 19 0.69 -2.29 -11.43
N ASP A 20 0.43 -1.28 -12.25
CA ASP A 20 1.41 -0.27 -12.65
C ASP A 20 1.57 0.85 -11.60
N ALA A 21 2.65 1.61 -11.75
CA ALA A 21 2.91 2.82 -10.97
C ALA A 21 1.73 3.81 -11.09
N GLY A 22 1.41 4.47 -9.97
CA GLY A 22 0.25 5.35 -9.84
C GLY A 22 -1.02 4.65 -9.37
N THR A 23 -1.08 3.31 -9.39
CA THR A 23 -2.17 2.56 -8.75
C THR A 23 -2.17 2.83 -7.25
N TRP A 24 -3.35 2.96 -6.65
CA TRP A 24 -3.48 3.30 -5.24
C TRP A 24 -4.58 2.51 -4.52
N MET A 25 -4.49 2.51 -3.20
CA MET A 25 -5.50 2.04 -2.28
C MET A 25 -5.51 2.94 -1.05
N ALA A 26 -6.69 3.29 -0.54
CA ALA A 26 -6.84 3.99 0.73
C ALA A 26 -7.23 2.99 1.82
N VAL A 27 -6.49 3.01 2.93
CA VAL A 27 -6.72 2.12 4.08
C VAL A 27 -7.24 2.95 5.25
N PHE A 28 -8.40 2.59 5.77
CA PHE A 28 -9.04 3.17 6.94
C PHE A 28 -8.89 2.23 8.15
N GLY A 29 -9.44 2.61 9.30
CA GLY A 29 -9.37 1.78 10.50
C GLY A 29 -10.04 0.42 10.31
N ALA A 30 -11.26 0.42 9.75
CA ALA A 30 -12.04 -0.78 9.50
C ALA A 30 -12.05 -1.23 8.03
N ASP A 31 -12.00 -0.28 7.09
CA ASP A 31 -12.28 -0.53 5.68
C ASP A 31 -11.12 -0.16 4.75
N CYS A 32 -11.23 -0.52 3.48
CA CYS A 32 -10.27 -0.19 2.42
C CYS A 32 -11.01 0.19 1.13
N VAL A 33 -10.43 1.09 0.34
CA VAL A 33 -10.95 1.52 -0.96
C VAL A 33 -9.86 1.37 -2.02
N GLY A 34 -10.19 0.74 -3.15
CA GLY A 34 -9.24 0.44 -4.21
C GLY A 34 -8.42 -0.83 -3.94
N THR A 35 -7.50 -1.14 -4.85
CA THR A 35 -6.62 -2.31 -4.76
C THR A 35 -5.31 -1.99 -5.47
N ILE A 36 -4.20 -2.44 -4.89
CA ILE A 36 -2.86 -2.30 -5.48
C ILE A 36 -2.37 -3.60 -6.13
N GLY A 37 -3.23 -4.62 -6.26
CA GLY A 37 -2.90 -5.86 -6.97
C GLY A 37 -3.26 -7.14 -6.22
N GLY A 38 -3.85 -7.06 -5.03
CA GLY A 38 -4.33 -8.22 -4.28
C GLY A 38 -3.22 -9.12 -3.73
N GLY A 39 -3.64 -10.27 -3.19
CA GLY A 39 -2.76 -11.30 -2.64
C GLY A 39 -1.96 -10.84 -1.40
N HIS A 40 -0.79 -11.44 -1.22
CA HIS A 40 0.03 -11.23 -0.02
C HIS A 40 0.54 -9.79 0.14
N VAL A 41 0.89 -9.12 -0.96
CA VAL A 41 1.38 -7.73 -0.93
C VAL A 41 0.31 -6.78 -0.41
N GLU A 42 -0.93 -6.92 -0.90
CA GLU A 42 -2.03 -6.07 -0.45
C GLU A 42 -2.34 -6.29 1.03
N PHE A 43 -2.33 -7.55 1.50
CA PHE A 43 -2.50 -7.86 2.92
C PHE A 43 -1.42 -7.22 3.79
N GLN A 44 -0.15 -7.34 3.40
CA GLN A 44 0.96 -6.70 4.12
C GLN A 44 0.87 -5.17 4.09
N ALA A 45 0.46 -4.58 2.96
CA ALA A 45 0.27 -3.15 2.84
C ALA A 45 -0.85 -2.64 3.77
N ILE A 46 -1.98 -3.34 3.87
CA ILE A 46 -3.07 -3.00 4.79
C ILE A 46 -2.61 -3.05 6.24
N ALA A 47 -1.90 -4.11 6.63
CA ALA A 47 -1.38 -4.24 8.00
C ALA A 47 -0.39 -3.10 8.34
N HIS A 48 0.52 -2.78 7.41
CA HIS A 48 1.49 -1.70 7.56
C HIS A 48 0.81 -0.32 7.65
N ALA A 49 -0.19 -0.08 6.81
CA ALA A 49 -1.00 1.14 6.82
C ALA A 49 -1.78 1.31 8.13
N ARG A 50 -2.37 0.23 8.66
CA ARG A 50 -3.08 0.25 9.95
C ARG A 50 -2.14 0.50 11.13
N ALA A 51 -0.93 -0.05 11.10
CA ALA A 51 0.10 0.27 12.09
C ALA A 51 0.46 1.77 12.07
N CYS A 52 0.59 2.36 10.87
CA CYS A 52 0.79 3.80 10.69
C CYS A 52 -0.37 4.63 11.29
N LEU A 53 -1.62 4.24 11.02
CA LEU A 53 -2.81 4.89 11.58
C LEU A 53 -2.83 4.83 13.11
N ALA A 54 -2.43 3.70 13.69
CA ALA A 54 -2.32 3.50 15.14
C ALA A 54 -1.17 4.29 15.79
N GLY A 55 -0.40 5.07 15.01
CA GLY A 55 0.71 5.88 15.51
C GLY A 55 2.01 5.10 15.71
N THR A 56 2.09 3.86 15.19
CA THR A 56 3.34 3.11 15.19
C THR A 56 4.30 3.74 14.17
N PRO A 57 5.57 4.02 14.53
CA PRO A 57 6.57 4.44 13.57
C PRO A 57 6.76 3.35 12.51
N VAL A 58 6.50 3.69 11.26
CA VAL A 58 6.64 2.78 10.12
C VAL A 58 7.33 3.48 8.97
N ASP A 59 8.02 2.71 8.12
CA ASP A 59 8.62 3.28 6.93
C ASP A 59 7.56 3.69 5.91
N LEU A 60 7.66 4.91 5.40
CA LEU A 60 6.72 5.48 4.42
C LEU A 60 6.98 4.99 2.99
N GLN A 61 8.05 4.23 2.78
CA GLN A 61 8.35 3.54 1.53
C GLN A 61 8.78 2.10 1.81
N ARG A 62 8.18 1.16 1.08
CA ARG A 62 8.46 -0.27 1.21
C ARG A 62 8.65 -0.89 -0.16
N ARG A 63 9.66 -1.75 -0.28
CA ARG A 63 9.91 -2.57 -1.47
C ARG A 63 9.33 -3.97 -1.26
N PHE A 64 8.54 -4.44 -2.20
CA PHE A 64 7.98 -5.78 -2.26
C PHE A 64 8.53 -6.49 -3.50
N ALA A 65 9.34 -7.52 -3.30
CA ALA A 65 9.75 -8.40 -4.39
C ALA A 65 8.60 -9.39 -4.64
N LEU A 66 8.02 -9.31 -5.83
CA LEU A 66 7.03 -10.27 -6.30
C LEU A 66 7.82 -11.43 -6.88
N GLY A 67 7.55 -12.62 -6.37
CA GLY A 67 8.21 -13.82 -6.84
C GLY A 67 7.61 -15.06 -6.22
N PRO A 68 8.16 -16.25 -6.55
CA PRO A 68 7.69 -17.50 -5.99
C PRO A 68 7.74 -17.51 -4.46
N SER A 69 8.68 -16.78 -3.87
CA SER A 69 8.81 -16.59 -2.41
C SER A 69 7.62 -15.91 -1.76
N LEU A 70 6.81 -15.16 -2.51
CA LEU A 70 5.55 -14.56 -2.07
C LEU A 70 4.31 -15.30 -2.60
N GLY A 71 4.47 -16.47 -3.25
CA GLY A 71 3.38 -17.23 -3.84
C GLY A 71 2.77 -16.56 -5.09
N GLN A 72 3.51 -15.67 -5.76
CA GLN A 72 3.03 -14.94 -6.93
C GLN A 72 3.73 -15.41 -8.21
N CYS A 73 2.98 -15.48 -9.31
CA CYS A 73 3.51 -15.81 -10.63
C CYS A 73 4.34 -14.66 -11.25
N CYS A 74 4.13 -13.44 -10.75
CA CYS A 74 4.86 -12.25 -11.12
C CYS A 74 6.27 -12.26 -10.51
N GLY A 75 7.32 -12.06 -11.31
CA GLY A 75 8.72 -11.97 -10.89
C GLY A 75 9.24 -10.54 -10.71
N GLY A 76 8.34 -9.56 -10.60
CA GLY A 76 8.67 -8.15 -10.54
C GLY A 76 8.95 -7.61 -9.14
N VAL A 77 9.05 -6.29 -9.01
CA VAL A 77 9.21 -5.58 -7.75
C VAL A 77 8.23 -4.42 -7.74
N MET A 78 7.55 -4.21 -6.62
CA MET A 78 6.71 -3.04 -6.39
C MET A 78 7.27 -2.21 -5.24
N HIS A 79 7.38 -0.91 -5.47
CA HIS A 79 7.70 0.06 -4.43
C HIS A 79 6.41 0.75 -4.02
N LEU A 80 5.99 0.57 -2.77
CA LEU A 80 4.80 1.20 -2.22
C LEU A 80 5.21 2.39 -1.36
N ARG A 81 4.48 3.50 -1.53
CA ARG A 81 4.53 4.69 -0.67
C ARG A 81 3.28 4.71 0.21
N PHE A 82 3.47 5.07 1.48
CA PHE A 82 2.42 5.22 2.47
C PHE A 82 2.37 6.68 2.91
N GLU A 83 1.20 7.28 2.83
CA GLU A 83 0.98 8.67 3.23
C GLU A 83 -0.26 8.76 4.11
N ARG A 84 -0.11 9.27 5.33
CA ARG A 84 -1.26 9.48 6.21
C ARG A 84 -2.02 10.72 5.73
N VAL A 85 -3.32 10.55 5.52
CA VAL A 85 -4.23 11.59 5.03
C VAL A 85 -5.34 11.78 6.04
N ASP A 86 -5.64 13.02 6.37
CA ASP A 86 -6.70 13.39 7.28
C ASP A 86 -7.48 14.62 6.78
N ALA A 87 -8.45 15.04 7.57
CA ALA A 87 -9.28 16.21 7.32
C ALA A 87 -8.48 17.50 7.03
N ALA A 88 -7.26 17.60 7.53
CA ALA A 88 -6.39 18.77 7.38
C ALA A 88 -5.42 18.64 6.20
N SER A 89 -5.30 17.44 5.61
CA SER A 89 -4.42 17.15 4.48
C SER A 89 -4.98 17.64 3.13
N VAL A 90 -6.22 18.13 3.11
CA VAL A 90 -6.86 18.75 1.95
C VAL A 90 -6.87 20.26 2.17
N ALA A 91 -5.77 20.92 1.83
CA ALA A 91 -5.62 22.38 1.83
C ALA A 91 -5.12 22.85 0.46
#